data_AF-A0A9D4KMG2-F1
#
_entry.id   AF-A0A9D4KMG2-F1
#
_cell.length_a   1.000
_cell.length_b   1.000
_cell.length_c   1.000
_cell.angle_alpha   90.00
_cell.angle_beta   90.00
_cell.angle_gamma   90.00
#
_symmetry.space_group_name_H-M   'P 1'
#
loop_
_entity.id
_entity.type
_entity.pdbx_description
1 polymer ?
#
loop_
_entity_poly.entity_id
_entity_poly.type
_entity_poly.pdbx_seq_one_letter_code
_entity_poly.pdbx_strand_id
1 'polypeptide(L)'
;MDTILRGIVASDHPDSLKQDLLAKVAKQGSNQPSTIVHNVLDLTATWFLEGGTSMHHKHGLNIYKSWAKCHMTILEEFFTKDYLLALLSKKYHSDETGRVFVLILHSMRILQSSAQSSELFRNHCTIIEAKATAYVREHPFVECLMHFSDFLLEFKECIPKGDITLQFCTHLVRSLSLCGPPDNQNEILSYVKNVNIVANLMSHIWDNTDSQNLLGSLQEIFKIISMPCDIEPSLCLGSLVPYIPTKVIPKVVQNVIMDSSIDNNSMVTALQRIIDWLLWPTTRFVDKWMIEFLQQLAAVQKYTILITVTENKVDQV
;
A
#
# COMPACT_ATOMS: atom_id res chain seq x y z
N MET A 1 -4.24 -27.24 -22.95
CA MET A 1 -4.10 -27.42 -21.48
C MET A 1 -5.04 -26.47 -20.74
N ASP A 2 -5.14 -25.23 -21.20
CA ASP A 2 -6.23 -24.27 -20.97
C ASP A 2 -7.64 -24.88 -21.00
N THR A 3 -7.98 -25.72 -21.99
CA THR A 3 -9.30 -26.37 -22.08
C THR A 3 -9.54 -27.36 -20.93
N ILE A 4 -8.48 -28.05 -20.51
CA ILE A 4 -8.50 -28.97 -19.37
C ILE A 4 -8.70 -28.17 -18.07
N LEU A 5 -7.99 -27.05 -17.91
CA LEU A 5 -8.17 -26.15 -16.77
C LEU A 5 -9.62 -25.64 -16.67
N ARG A 6 -10.18 -25.13 -17.78
CA ARG A 6 -11.59 -24.70 -17.83
C ARG A 6 -12.54 -25.85 -17.50
N GLY A 7 -12.27 -27.05 -18.04
CA GLY A 7 -13.06 -28.25 -17.77
C GLY A 7 -13.01 -28.70 -16.31
N ILE A 8 -11.85 -28.65 -15.65
CA ILE A 8 -11.71 -29.01 -14.23
C ILE A 8 -12.57 -28.09 -13.37
N VAL A 9 -12.48 -26.78 -13.57
CA VAL A 9 -13.24 -25.81 -12.78
C VAL A 9 -14.74 -25.95 -13.01
N ALA A 10 -15.16 -26.12 -14.27
CA ALA A 10 -16.57 -26.25 -14.65
C ALA A 10 -17.19 -27.62 -14.35
N SER A 11 -16.40 -28.63 -14.00
CA SER A 11 -16.90 -29.99 -13.72
C SER A 11 -17.71 -30.07 -12.42
N ASP A 12 -18.53 -31.10 -12.27
CA ASP A 12 -19.27 -31.40 -11.03
C ASP A 12 -18.45 -32.24 -10.02
N HIS A 13 -17.13 -32.32 -10.20
CA HIS A 13 -16.27 -33.06 -9.30
C HIS A 13 -16.14 -32.38 -7.91
N PRO A 14 -15.89 -33.15 -6.84
CA PRO A 14 -15.65 -32.58 -5.51
C PRO A 14 -14.48 -31.59 -5.50
N ASP A 15 -14.59 -30.55 -4.69
CA ASP A 15 -13.59 -29.48 -4.62
C ASP A 15 -12.19 -29.99 -4.27
N SER A 16 -12.08 -31.01 -3.40
CA SER A 16 -10.80 -31.65 -3.08
C SER A 16 -10.13 -32.24 -4.33
N LEU A 17 -10.88 -32.95 -5.16
CA LEU A 17 -10.38 -33.53 -6.40
C LEU A 17 -9.97 -32.44 -7.41
N LYS A 18 -10.77 -31.37 -7.53
CA LYS A 18 -10.43 -30.22 -8.38
C LYS A 18 -9.11 -29.58 -7.93
N GLN A 19 -8.93 -29.37 -6.63
CA GLN A 19 -7.69 -28.80 -6.08
C GLN A 19 -6.47 -29.68 -6.37
N ASP A 20 -6.59 -30.99 -6.21
CA ASP A 20 -5.51 -31.94 -6.50
C ASP A 20 -5.13 -31.95 -7.97
N LEU A 21 -6.13 -31.93 -8.87
CA LEU A 21 -5.91 -31.85 -10.31
C LEU A 21 -5.21 -30.54 -10.68
N LEU A 22 -5.67 -29.40 -10.18
CA LEU A 22 -5.05 -28.10 -10.44
C LEU A 22 -3.61 -28.03 -9.90
N ALA A 23 -3.35 -28.61 -8.73
CA ALA A 23 -1.99 -28.72 -8.18
C ALA A 23 -1.08 -29.60 -9.05
N LYS A 24 -1.63 -30.65 -9.66
CA LYS A 24 -0.90 -31.48 -10.64
C LYS A 24 -0.60 -30.70 -11.92
N VAL A 25 -1.54 -29.92 -12.43
CA VAL A 25 -1.33 -29.07 -13.61
C VAL A 25 -0.22 -28.04 -13.37
N ALA A 26 -0.13 -27.46 -12.18
CA ALA A 26 0.96 -26.53 -11.84
C ALA A 26 2.35 -27.16 -12.00
N LYS A 27 2.49 -28.48 -11.73
CA LYS A 27 3.74 -29.23 -11.87
C LYS A 27 4.07 -29.68 -13.29
N GLN A 28 3.10 -29.63 -14.20
CA GLN A 28 3.24 -30.10 -15.59
C GLN A 28 3.67 -28.99 -16.57
N GLY A 29 4.05 -27.82 -16.06
CA GLY A 29 4.38 -26.66 -16.88
C GLY A 29 5.63 -26.83 -17.75
N SER A 30 6.57 -27.72 -17.40
CA SER A 30 7.82 -27.89 -18.16
C SER A 30 7.61 -28.51 -19.54
N ASN A 31 8.43 -28.12 -20.53
CA ASN A 31 8.46 -28.66 -21.89
C ASN A 31 7.12 -28.60 -22.65
N GLN A 32 6.31 -27.57 -22.39
CA GLN A 32 5.04 -27.33 -23.08
C GLN A 32 5.23 -26.48 -24.35
N PRO A 33 4.42 -26.69 -25.40
CA PRO A 33 4.42 -25.84 -26.60
C PRO A 33 4.08 -24.38 -26.30
N SER A 34 4.69 -23.44 -27.05
CA SER A 34 4.59 -22.02 -26.71
C SER A 34 3.16 -21.46 -26.69
N THR A 35 2.32 -21.89 -27.65
CA THR A 35 0.91 -21.51 -27.72
C THR A 35 0.10 -21.96 -26.50
N ILE A 36 0.39 -23.16 -25.99
CA ILE A 36 -0.27 -23.69 -24.80
C ILE A 36 0.14 -22.88 -23.56
N VAL A 37 1.43 -22.56 -23.44
CA VAL A 37 1.94 -21.77 -22.33
C VAL A 37 1.30 -20.39 -22.31
N HIS A 38 1.26 -19.70 -23.45
CA HIS A 38 0.61 -18.38 -23.56
C HIS A 38 -0.85 -18.42 -23.12
N ASN A 39 -1.63 -19.39 -23.61
CA ASN A 39 -3.05 -19.54 -23.23
C ASN A 39 -3.22 -19.86 -21.74
N VAL A 40 -2.30 -20.62 -21.14
CA VAL A 40 -2.34 -20.90 -19.70
C VAL A 40 -1.99 -19.66 -18.89
N LEU A 41 -0.96 -18.88 -19.29
CA LEU A 41 -0.61 -17.63 -18.62
C LEU A 41 -1.78 -16.64 -18.66
N ASP A 42 -2.41 -16.46 -19.81
CA ASP A 42 -3.58 -15.59 -19.98
C ASP A 42 -4.74 -16.05 -19.08
N LEU A 43 -5.17 -17.31 -19.21
CA LEU A 43 -6.27 -17.87 -18.42
C LEU A 43 -6.03 -17.73 -16.90
N THR A 44 -4.82 -18.05 -16.45
CA THR A 44 -4.50 -18.09 -15.02
C THR A 44 -4.29 -16.69 -14.43
N ALA A 45 -3.81 -15.73 -15.22
CA ALA A 45 -3.82 -14.31 -14.86
C ALA A 45 -5.25 -13.79 -14.75
N THR A 46 -6.13 -14.08 -15.72
CA THR A 46 -7.56 -13.71 -15.65
C THR A 46 -8.25 -14.34 -14.44
N TRP A 47 -8.03 -15.64 -14.17
CA TRP A 47 -8.57 -16.29 -12.98
C TRP A 47 -8.09 -15.63 -11.70
N PHE A 48 -6.82 -15.24 -11.65
CA PHE A 48 -6.28 -14.60 -10.46
C PHE A 48 -6.88 -13.21 -10.24
N LEU A 49 -6.98 -12.40 -11.29
CA LEU A 49 -7.43 -11.02 -11.19
C LEU A 49 -8.96 -10.90 -11.06
N GLU A 50 -9.71 -11.72 -11.80
CA GLU A 50 -11.15 -11.54 -12.04
C GLU A 50 -12.01 -12.74 -11.60
N GLY A 51 -11.39 -13.84 -11.18
CA GLY A 51 -12.13 -15.05 -10.81
C GLY A 51 -13.08 -14.82 -9.63
N GLY A 52 -14.27 -15.43 -9.67
CA GLY A 52 -15.28 -15.25 -8.61
C GLY A 52 -15.11 -16.14 -7.37
N THR A 53 -14.05 -16.93 -7.27
CA THR A 53 -13.89 -17.92 -6.18
C THR A 53 -12.48 -17.92 -5.60
N SER A 54 -12.35 -18.30 -4.33
CA SER A 54 -11.05 -18.49 -3.67
C SER A 54 -10.16 -19.49 -4.43
N MET A 55 -10.77 -20.51 -5.05
CA MET A 55 -10.06 -21.48 -5.89
C MET A 55 -9.43 -20.81 -7.12
N HIS A 56 -10.17 -19.94 -7.84
CA HIS A 56 -9.64 -19.20 -8.99
C HIS A 56 -8.42 -18.37 -8.60
N HIS A 57 -8.51 -17.62 -7.52
CA HIS A 57 -7.40 -16.76 -7.08
C HIS A 57 -6.18 -17.59 -6.67
N LYS A 58 -6.36 -18.58 -5.79
CA LYS A 58 -5.26 -19.40 -5.27
C LYS A 58 -4.56 -20.21 -6.37
N HIS A 59 -5.34 -20.93 -7.19
CA HIS A 59 -4.77 -21.80 -8.22
C HIS A 59 -4.35 -21.02 -9.47
N GLY A 60 -5.06 -19.94 -9.83
CA GLY A 60 -4.65 -19.03 -10.89
C GLY A 60 -3.23 -18.52 -10.64
N LEU A 61 -2.96 -17.93 -9.48
CA LEU A 61 -1.61 -17.43 -9.16
C LEU A 61 -0.57 -18.56 -9.09
N ASN A 62 -0.90 -19.71 -8.47
CA ASN A 62 0.05 -20.81 -8.32
C ASN A 62 0.47 -21.42 -9.67
N ILE A 63 -0.50 -21.65 -10.56
CA ILE A 63 -0.23 -22.18 -11.91
C ILE A 63 0.52 -21.14 -12.73
N TYR A 64 0.07 -19.87 -12.72
CA TYR A 64 0.74 -18.76 -13.40
C TYR A 64 2.24 -18.72 -13.06
N LYS A 65 2.58 -18.65 -11.76
CA LYS A 65 3.97 -18.61 -11.28
C LYS A 65 4.79 -19.81 -11.75
N SER A 66 4.22 -21.01 -11.63
CA SER A 66 4.93 -22.25 -11.94
C SER A 66 5.23 -22.36 -13.44
N TRP A 67 4.27 -21.98 -14.29
CA TRP A 67 4.40 -22.03 -15.73
C TRP A 67 5.29 -20.91 -16.26
N ALA A 68 5.11 -19.68 -15.78
CA ALA A 68 5.94 -18.53 -16.15
C ALA A 68 7.43 -18.78 -15.87
N LYS A 69 7.75 -19.38 -14.72
CA LYS A 69 9.13 -19.71 -14.33
C LYS A 69 9.80 -20.72 -15.27
N CYS A 70 9.03 -21.64 -15.87
CA CYS A 70 9.57 -22.61 -16.82
C CYS A 70 9.77 -22.06 -18.23
N HIS A 71 9.17 -20.90 -18.55
CA HIS A 71 9.05 -20.38 -19.92
C HIS A 71 9.31 -18.87 -19.96
N MET A 72 10.54 -18.47 -19.66
CA MET A 72 10.93 -17.06 -19.55
C MET A 72 10.63 -16.26 -20.83
N THR A 73 11.02 -16.77 -22.00
CA THR A 73 10.82 -16.08 -23.28
C THR A 73 9.35 -15.82 -23.57
N ILE A 74 8.48 -16.79 -23.24
CA ILE A 74 7.04 -16.65 -23.42
C ILE A 74 6.46 -15.67 -22.40
N LEU A 75 7.00 -15.64 -21.17
CA LEU A 75 6.62 -14.63 -20.19
C LEU A 75 6.98 -13.21 -20.67
N GLU A 76 8.13 -13.01 -21.30
CA GLU A 76 8.52 -11.71 -21.87
C GLU A 76 7.56 -11.26 -22.98
N GLU A 77 7.16 -12.19 -23.85
CA GLU A 77 6.18 -11.93 -24.92
C GLU A 77 4.77 -11.67 -24.37
N PHE A 78 4.40 -12.30 -23.26
CA PHE A 78 3.10 -12.13 -22.61
C PHE A 78 3.04 -10.85 -21.75
N PHE A 79 4.03 -10.62 -20.90
CA PHE A 79 4.08 -9.54 -19.91
C PHE A 79 4.71 -8.28 -20.51
N THR A 80 4.13 -7.79 -21.61
CA THR A 80 4.64 -6.62 -22.34
C THR A 80 4.42 -5.31 -21.58
N LYS A 81 4.95 -4.21 -22.13
CA LYS A 81 4.67 -2.86 -21.62
C LYS A 81 3.18 -2.52 -21.69
N ASP A 82 2.52 -2.91 -22.77
CA ASP A 82 1.08 -2.66 -22.98
C ASP A 82 0.23 -3.47 -22.00
N TYR A 83 0.62 -4.71 -21.73
CA TYR A 83 -0.04 -5.52 -20.72
C TYR A 83 0.11 -4.92 -19.32
N LEU A 84 1.32 -4.47 -18.93
CA LEU A 84 1.52 -3.77 -17.66
C LEU A 84 0.67 -2.49 -17.57
N LEU A 85 0.62 -1.68 -18.63
CA LEU A 85 -0.21 -0.48 -18.65
C LEU A 85 -1.71 -0.81 -18.57
N ALA A 86 -2.15 -1.91 -19.16
CA ALA A 86 -3.52 -2.39 -19.04
C ALA A 86 -3.85 -2.85 -17.61
N LEU A 87 -2.89 -3.49 -16.92
CA LEU A 87 -3.02 -3.84 -15.49
C LEU A 87 -3.11 -2.59 -14.60
N LEU A 88 -2.38 -1.53 -14.93
CA LEU A 88 -2.40 -0.25 -14.21
C LEU A 88 -3.49 0.71 -14.71
N SER A 89 -4.45 0.22 -15.51
CA SER A 89 -5.51 1.03 -16.08
C SER A 89 -6.78 1.07 -15.22
N LYS A 90 -7.72 1.94 -15.60
CA LYS A 90 -9.04 2.10 -14.98
C LYS A 90 -9.82 0.81 -14.79
N LYS A 91 -9.54 -0.23 -15.58
CA LYS A 91 -10.19 -1.55 -15.47
C LYS A 91 -10.11 -2.12 -14.05
N TYR A 92 -9.00 -1.92 -13.35
CA TYR A 92 -8.77 -2.50 -12.02
C TYR A 92 -8.82 -1.47 -10.88
N HIS A 93 -9.35 -0.26 -11.12
CA HIS A 93 -9.42 0.76 -10.06
C HIS A 93 -10.34 0.40 -8.91
N SER A 94 -11.35 -0.44 -9.16
CA SER A 94 -12.24 -0.97 -8.12
C SER A 94 -11.69 -2.25 -7.47
N ASP A 95 -10.46 -2.68 -7.80
CA ASP A 95 -9.82 -3.77 -7.08
C ASP A 95 -9.36 -3.26 -5.73
N GLU A 96 -10.08 -3.63 -4.67
CA GLU A 96 -9.68 -3.33 -3.29
C GLU A 96 -8.66 -4.33 -2.75
N THR A 97 -8.39 -5.44 -3.47
CA THR A 97 -7.60 -6.56 -2.95
C THR A 97 -6.11 -6.49 -3.28
N GLY A 98 -5.70 -5.53 -4.12
CA GLY A 98 -4.31 -5.34 -4.53
C GLY A 98 -3.73 -6.49 -5.37
N ARG A 99 -4.57 -7.35 -5.95
CA ARG A 99 -4.13 -8.54 -6.71
C ARG A 99 -3.31 -8.15 -7.93
N VAL A 100 -3.60 -7.02 -8.54
CA VAL A 100 -2.79 -6.47 -9.64
C VAL A 100 -1.30 -6.44 -9.28
N PHE A 101 -0.95 -5.84 -8.14
CA PHE A 101 0.45 -5.77 -7.72
C PHE A 101 1.01 -7.11 -7.26
N VAL A 102 0.20 -8.02 -6.74
CA VAL A 102 0.64 -9.39 -6.47
C VAL A 102 1.03 -10.11 -7.77
N LEU A 103 0.28 -9.95 -8.86
CA LEU A 103 0.65 -10.53 -10.16
C LEU A 103 1.94 -9.89 -10.69
N ILE A 104 2.00 -8.55 -10.70
CA ILE A 104 3.17 -7.79 -11.16
C ILE A 104 4.43 -8.18 -10.38
N LEU A 105 4.35 -8.27 -9.04
CA LEU A 105 5.46 -8.69 -8.17
C LEU A 105 6.04 -10.03 -8.63
N HIS A 106 5.20 -11.02 -8.90
CA HIS A 106 5.64 -12.33 -9.31
C HIS A 106 6.22 -12.35 -10.73
N SER A 107 5.63 -11.62 -11.67
CA SER A 107 6.17 -11.48 -13.03
C SER A 107 7.53 -10.79 -13.00
N MET A 108 7.66 -9.69 -12.23
CA MET A 108 8.91 -8.94 -12.07
C MET A 108 10.02 -9.77 -11.41
N ARG A 109 9.71 -10.57 -10.37
CA ARG A 109 10.66 -11.51 -9.76
C ARG A 109 11.25 -12.50 -10.77
N ILE A 110 10.41 -13.00 -11.67
CA ILE A 110 10.84 -13.93 -12.71
C ILE A 110 11.71 -13.18 -13.74
N LEU A 111 11.25 -12.03 -14.25
CA LEU A 111 12.01 -11.23 -15.22
C LEU A 111 13.37 -10.76 -14.69
N GLN A 112 13.46 -10.35 -13.42
CA GLN A 112 14.72 -9.93 -12.79
C GLN A 112 15.79 -11.04 -12.81
N SER A 113 15.37 -12.30 -12.74
CA SER A 113 16.29 -13.45 -12.68
C SER A 113 16.96 -13.77 -14.04
N SER A 114 16.55 -13.11 -15.12
CA SER A 114 17.03 -13.37 -16.48
C SER A 114 17.90 -12.22 -17.01
N ALA A 115 19.11 -12.55 -17.47
CA ALA A 115 20.00 -11.58 -18.12
C ALA A 115 19.41 -11.03 -19.43
N GLN A 116 18.60 -11.83 -20.14
CA GLN A 116 17.97 -11.46 -21.41
C GLN A 116 16.82 -10.45 -21.20
N SER A 117 16.10 -10.54 -20.08
CA SER A 117 14.95 -9.67 -19.78
C SER A 117 15.33 -8.32 -19.18
N SER A 118 16.63 -8.02 -19.06
CA SER A 118 17.12 -6.83 -18.33
C SER A 118 16.55 -5.52 -18.86
N GLU A 119 16.34 -5.39 -20.17
CA GLU A 119 15.72 -4.19 -20.76
C GLU A 119 14.22 -4.11 -20.47
N LEU A 120 13.48 -5.20 -20.64
CA LEU A 120 12.04 -5.25 -20.38
C LEU A 120 11.75 -4.96 -18.90
N PHE A 121 12.47 -5.62 -18.00
CA PHE A 121 12.40 -5.38 -16.56
C PHE A 121 12.65 -3.91 -16.21
N ARG A 122 13.73 -3.30 -16.74
CA ARG A 122 14.02 -1.88 -16.52
C ARG A 122 12.89 -0.98 -17.03
N ASN A 123 12.34 -1.29 -18.20
CA ASN A 123 11.21 -0.53 -18.76
C ASN A 123 9.97 -0.63 -17.85
N HIS A 124 9.68 -1.81 -17.31
CA HIS A 124 8.60 -1.96 -16.33
C HIS A 124 8.86 -1.16 -15.06
N CYS A 125 10.09 -1.16 -14.52
CA CYS A 125 10.44 -0.32 -13.38
C CYS A 125 10.17 1.16 -13.66
N THR A 126 10.56 1.67 -14.83
CA THR A 126 10.31 3.06 -15.23
C THR A 126 8.81 3.37 -15.36
N ILE A 127 8.02 2.44 -15.92
CA ILE A 127 6.56 2.60 -16.01
C ILE A 127 5.93 2.66 -14.62
N ILE A 128 6.33 1.77 -13.71
CA ILE A 128 5.79 1.72 -12.35
C ILE A 128 6.20 2.96 -11.57
N GLU A 129 7.46 3.40 -11.66
CA GLU A 129 7.94 4.65 -11.06
C GLU A 129 7.08 5.84 -11.52
N ALA A 130 6.82 5.96 -12.82
CA ALA A 130 6.00 7.02 -13.39
C ALA A 130 4.50 6.94 -13.01
N LYS A 131 4.00 5.75 -12.66
CA LYS A 131 2.58 5.52 -12.28
C LYS A 131 2.33 5.47 -10.78
N ALA A 132 3.37 5.38 -9.96
CA ALA A 132 3.27 5.15 -8.52
C ALA A 132 2.36 6.16 -7.81
N THR A 133 2.55 7.46 -8.07
CA THR A 133 1.74 8.54 -7.47
C THR A 133 0.27 8.46 -7.89
N ALA A 134 -0.01 8.12 -9.15
CA ALA A 134 -1.38 7.94 -9.62
C ALA A 134 -2.02 6.72 -8.95
N TYR A 135 -1.28 5.62 -8.85
CA TYR A 135 -1.77 4.38 -8.26
C TYR A 135 -2.21 4.58 -6.80
N VAL A 136 -1.35 5.13 -5.92
CA VAL A 136 -1.70 5.33 -4.51
C VAL A 136 -2.90 6.26 -4.33
N ARG A 137 -3.05 7.27 -5.20
CA ARG A 137 -4.18 8.21 -5.17
C ARG A 137 -5.49 7.54 -5.59
N GLU A 138 -5.43 6.61 -6.54
CA GLU A 138 -6.60 5.99 -7.16
C GLU A 138 -7.09 4.75 -6.40
N HIS A 139 -6.28 4.20 -5.49
CA HIS A 139 -6.57 2.97 -4.73
C HIS A 139 -6.38 3.18 -3.21
N PRO A 140 -7.25 3.97 -2.54
CA PRO A 140 -7.15 4.24 -1.10
C PRO A 140 -7.66 3.06 -0.23
N PHE A 141 -7.17 1.85 -0.51
CA PHE A 141 -7.49 0.60 0.19
C PHE A 141 -6.22 0.01 0.81
N VAL A 142 -6.30 -0.49 2.04
CA VAL A 142 -5.11 -0.97 2.78
C VAL A 142 -4.39 -2.08 2.04
N GLU A 143 -5.12 -3.03 1.48
CA GLU A 143 -4.57 -4.19 0.78
C GLU A 143 -3.82 -3.74 -0.49
N CYS A 144 -4.37 -2.78 -1.24
CA CYS A 144 -3.73 -2.17 -2.40
C CYS A 144 -2.45 -1.42 -2.01
N LEU A 145 -2.54 -0.54 -1.01
CA LEU A 145 -1.40 0.22 -0.52
C LEU A 145 -0.31 -0.71 0.03
N MET A 146 -0.69 -1.77 0.74
CA MET A 146 0.23 -2.76 1.31
C MET A 146 0.92 -3.55 0.22
N HIS A 147 0.19 -4.15 -0.73
CA HIS A 147 0.80 -4.94 -1.79
C HIS A 147 1.71 -4.10 -2.69
N PHE A 148 1.34 -2.84 -2.93
CA PHE A 148 2.20 -1.93 -3.65
C PHE A 148 3.43 -1.52 -2.83
N SER A 149 3.27 -1.31 -1.52
CA SER A 149 4.39 -0.97 -0.65
C SER A 149 5.39 -2.11 -0.53
N ASP A 150 4.91 -3.35 -0.38
CA ASP A 150 5.74 -4.56 -0.40
C ASP A 150 6.49 -4.70 -1.74
N PHE A 151 5.81 -4.46 -2.86
CA PHE A 151 6.42 -4.43 -4.18
C PHE A 151 7.55 -3.39 -4.28
N LEU A 152 7.32 -2.16 -3.82
CA LEU A 152 8.31 -1.08 -3.88
C LEU A 152 9.50 -1.30 -2.94
N LEU A 153 9.28 -1.94 -1.80
CA LEU A 153 10.35 -2.32 -0.87
C LEU A 153 11.27 -3.40 -1.46
N GLU A 154 10.72 -4.30 -2.29
CA GLU A 154 11.49 -5.29 -3.04
C GLU A 154 12.19 -4.69 -4.26
N PHE A 155 11.46 -3.95 -5.09
CA PHE A 155 11.97 -3.30 -6.30
C PHE A 155 12.15 -1.81 -6.10
N LYS A 156 13.15 -1.45 -5.29
CA LYS A 156 13.43 -0.05 -4.91
C LYS A 156 13.69 0.87 -6.11
N GLU A 157 14.08 0.34 -7.26
CA GLU A 157 14.24 1.17 -8.47
C GLU A 157 12.91 1.74 -8.95
N CYS A 158 11.77 1.18 -8.55
CA CYS A 158 10.42 1.64 -8.90
C CYS A 158 9.91 2.76 -7.97
N ILE A 159 10.62 3.09 -6.89
CA ILE A 159 10.22 4.18 -5.99
C ILE A 159 10.42 5.52 -6.73
N PRO A 160 9.43 6.43 -6.73
CA PRO A 160 9.56 7.78 -7.30
C PRO A 160 10.79 8.53 -6.78
N LYS A 161 11.55 9.16 -7.68
CA LYS A 161 12.78 9.90 -7.37
C LYS A 161 12.67 11.38 -7.72
N GLY A 162 13.51 12.20 -7.10
CA GLY A 162 13.56 13.63 -7.37
C GLY A 162 12.29 14.36 -6.92
N ASP A 163 11.85 15.35 -7.70
CA ASP A 163 10.79 16.29 -7.31
C ASP A 163 9.42 15.64 -7.09
N ILE A 164 9.17 14.46 -7.69
CA ILE A 164 7.90 13.73 -7.56
C ILE A 164 7.80 12.92 -6.26
N THR A 165 8.90 12.76 -5.52
CA THR A 165 8.95 11.94 -4.30
C THR A 165 8.01 12.49 -3.22
N LEU A 166 8.01 13.81 -3.02
CA LEU A 166 7.11 14.45 -2.06
C LEU A 166 5.65 14.29 -2.47
N GLN A 167 5.36 14.41 -3.77
CA GLN A 167 4.01 14.22 -4.30
C GLN A 167 3.52 12.77 -4.04
N PHE A 168 4.40 11.78 -4.23
CA PHE A 168 4.11 10.40 -3.89
C PHE A 168 3.81 10.23 -2.40
N CYS A 169 4.70 10.72 -1.52
CA CYS A 169 4.53 10.60 -0.07
C CYS A 169 3.24 11.25 0.41
N THR A 170 2.94 12.47 -0.04
CA THR A 170 1.72 13.19 0.33
C THR A 170 0.45 12.48 -0.13
N HIS A 171 0.42 11.92 -1.34
CA HIS A 171 -0.73 11.11 -1.78
C HIS A 171 -0.84 9.79 -1.03
N LEU A 172 0.27 9.13 -0.68
CA LEU A 172 0.25 7.92 0.13
C LEU A 172 -0.29 8.20 1.54
N VAL A 173 0.11 9.31 2.18
CA VAL A 173 -0.45 9.76 3.46
C VAL A 173 -1.96 10.02 3.35
N ARG A 174 -2.40 10.74 2.30
CA ARG A 174 -3.83 11.00 2.08
C ARG A 174 -4.62 9.70 1.92
N SER A 175 -4.14 8.77 1.11
CA SER A 175 -4.84 7.49 0.91
C SER A 175 -4.85 6.63 2.17
N LEU A 176 -3.75 6.62 2.93
CA LEU A 176 -3.70 5.95 4.23
C LEU A 176 -4.68 6.59 5.23
N SER A 177 -4.87 7.91 5.19
CA SER A 177 -5.85 8.57 6.05
C SER A 177 -7.30 8.15 5.80
N LEU A 178 -7.60 7.56 4.63
CA LEU A 178 -8.94 7.04 4.30
C LEU A 178 -9.11 5.57 4.70
N CYS A 179 -8.04 4.90 5.11
CA CYS A 179 -8.01 3.47 5.39
C CYS A 179 -8.52 3.16 6.81
N GLY A 180 -9.83 3.09 6.99
CA GLY A 180 -10.46 2.72 8.26
C GLY A 180 -10.19 1.26 8.69
N PRO A 181 -10.38 0.92 9.97
CA PRO A 181 -10.29 -0.46 10.44
C PRO A 181 -11.40 -1.34 9.83
N PRO A 182 -11.19 -2.65 9.67
CA PRO A 182 -12.22 -3.56 9.20
C PRO A 182 -13.33 -3.76 10.23
N ASP A 183 -14.56 -4.00 9.77
CA ASP A 183 -15.70 -4.33 10.64
C ASP A 183 -15.51 -5.66 11.38
N ASN A 184 -14.83 -6.61 10.72
CA ASN A 184 -14.57 -7.92 11.29
C ASN A 184 -13.36 -7.87 12.23
N GLN A 185 -13.61 -8.10 13.52
CA GLN A 185 -12.56 -8.10 14.55
C GLN A 185 -11.42 -9.10 14.27
N ASN A 186 -11.71 -10.21 13.59
CA ASN A 186 -10.71 -11.21 13.23
C ASN A 186 -9.69 -10.70 12.19
N GLU A 187 -10.01 -9.61 11.49
CA GLU A 187 -9.18 -9.03 10.44
C GLU A 187 -8.30 -7.88 10.97
N ILE A 188 -8.55 -7.37 12.18
CA ILE A 188 -7.81 -6.24 12.77
C ILE A 188 -6.30 -6.53 12.82
N LEU A 189 -5.89 -7.74 13.21
CA LEU A 189 -4.47 -8.10 13.25
C LEU A 189 -3.83 -8.07 11.86
N SER A 190 -4.56 -8.48 10.82
CA SER A 190 -4.08 -8.42 9.43
C SER A 190 -4.00 -6.97 8.96
N TYR A 191 -5.03 -6.17 9.26
CA TYR A 191 -5.08 -4.75 8.97
C TYR A 191 -3.89 -3.99 9.59
N VAL A 192 -3.60 -4.19 10.87
CA VAL A 192 -2.45 -3.56 11.54
C VAL A 192 -1.12 -3.98 10.90
N LYS A 193 -0.96 -5.27 10.55
CA LYS A 193 0.23 -5.75 9.83
C LYS A 193 0.36 -5.08 8.46
N ASN A 194 -0.73 -4.97 7.71
CA ASN A 194 -0.74 -4.38 6.38
C ASN A 194 -0.38 -2.89 6.43
N VAL A 195 -0.98 -2.13 7.35
CA VAL A 195 -0.65 -0.73 7.58
C VAL A 195 0.83 -0.56 7.94
N ASN A 196 1.40 -1.43 8.77
CA ASN A 196 2.81 -1.33 9.14
C ASN A 196 3.76 -1.54 7.94
N ILE A 197 3.38 -2.32 6.92
CA ILE A 197 4.16 -2.44 5.68
C ILE A 197 4.17 -1.11 4.91
N VAL A 198 3.03 -0.43 4.84
CA VAL A 198 2.93 0.91 4.24
C VAL A 198 3.78 1.92 5.01
N ALA A 199 3.73 1.89 6.34
CA ALA A 199 4.54 2.75 7.19
C ALA A 199 6.05 2.46 7.03
N ASN A 200 6.44 1.19 6.86
CA ASN A 200 7.82 0.80 6.56
C ASN A 200 8.32 1.37 5.23
N LEU A 201 7.49 1.37 4.18
CA LEU A 201 7.85 2.03 2.92
C LEU A 201 8.08 3.53 3.15
N MET A 202 7.19 4.18 3.89
CA MET A 202 7.30 5.61 4.18
C MET A 202 8.60 5.93 4.94
N SER A 203 8.92 5.14 5.98
CA SER A 203 10.20 5.23 6.69
C SER A 203 11.38 5.07 5.75
N HIS A 204 11.34 4.05 4.88
CA HIS A 204 12.41 3.80 3.93
C HIS A 204 12.63 5.01 3.01
N ILE A 205 11.57 5.65 2.52
CA ILE A 205 11.69 6.84 1.69
C ILE A 205 12.25 8.02 2.50
N TRP A 206 11.75 8.27 3.70
CA TRP A 206 12.25 9.36 4.55
C TRP A 206 13.72 9.21 4.93
N ASP A 207 14.19 7.98 5.16
CA ASP A 207 15.59 7.69 5.47
C ASP A 207 16.53 7.88 4.27
N ASN A 208 15.99 7.83 3.04
CA ASN A 208 16.76 7.88 1.80
C ASN A 208 16.50 9.15 0.96
N THR A 209 15.77 10.12 1.50
CA THR A 209 15.48 11.41 0.85
C THR A 209 15.97 12.58 1.69
N ASP A 210 15.92 13.78 1.12
CA ASP A 210 16.32 14.99 1.85
C ASP A 210 15.27 15.38 2.90
N SER A 211 15.69 16.17 3.89
CA SER A 211 14.82 16.57 5.00
C SER A 211 13.54 17.31 4.59
N GLN A 212 13.49 17.91 3.39
CA GLN A 212 12.28 18.58 2.90
C GLN A 212 11.17 17.58 2.57
N ASN A 213 11.49 16.39 2.07
CA ASN A 213 10.50 15.34 1.81
C ASN A 213 9.82 14.87 3.10
N LEU A 214 10.60 14.64 4.16
CA LEU A 214 10.05 14.34 5.49
C LEU A 214 9.16 15.49 5.99
N LEU A 215 9.68 16.73 6.01
CA LEU A 215 8.92 17.88 6.51
C LEU A 215 7.62 18.12 5.74
N GLY A 216 7.65 18.01 4.41
CA GLY A 216 6.46 18.14 3.57
C GLY A 216 5.45 17.02 3.80
N SER A 217 5.91 15.78 4.05
CA SER A 217 5.03 14.67 4.43
C SER A 217 4.35 14.93 5.78
N LEU A 218 5.10 15.46 6.76
CA LEU A 218 4.57 15.83 8.07
C LEU A 218 3.58 16.98 7.98
N GLN A 219 3.86 18.00 7.16
CA GLN A 219 2.90 19.08 6.89
C GLN A 219 1.58 18.53 6.32
N GLU A 220 1.64 17.54 5.44
CA GLU A 220 0.42 16.91 4.92
C GLU A 220 -0.34 16.13 6.01
N ILE A 221 0.36 15.38 6.87
CA ILE A 221 -0.27 14.72 8.03
C ILE A 221 -0.99 15.77 8.88
N PHE A 222 -0.30 16.87 9.24
CA PHE A 222 -0.89 17.94 10.05
C PHE A 222 -2.09 18.58 9.38
N LYS A 223 -2.01 18.86 8.09
CA LYS A 223 -3.13 19.38 7.31
C LYS A 223 -4.35 18.46 7.40
N ILE A 224 -4.15 17.15 7.28
CA ILE A 224 -5.24 16.17 7.36
C ILE A 224 -5.86 16.17 8.76
N ILE A 225 -5.04 16.06 9.81
CA ILE A 225 -5.57 15.98 11.19
C ILE A 225 -6.10 17.32 11.71
N SER A 226 -5.70 18.46 11.15
CA SER A 226 -6.23 19.75 11.58
C SER A 226 -7.55 20.13 10.91
N MET A 227 -7.92 19.50 9.78
CA MET A 227 -9.13 19.86 9.05
C MET A 227 -10.39 19.35 9.77
N PRO A 228 -11.37 20.21 10.08
CA PRO A 228 -12.70 19.75 10.46
C PRO A 228 -13.34 19.06 9.24
N CYS A 229 -13.83 17.83 9.42
CA CYS A 229 -14.35 17.04 8.32
C CYS A 229 -15.45 16.09 8.79
N ASP A 230 -16.41 15.82 7.91
CA ASP A 230 -17.52 14.88 8.19
C ASP A 230 -17.02 13.43 8.28
N ILE A 231 -15.94 13.12 7.55
CA ILE A 231 -15.27 11.81 7.58
C ILE A 231 -13.96 12.00 8.33
N GLU A 232 -13.88 11.44 9.54
CA GLU A 232 -12.68 11.45 10.36
C GLU A 232 -11.52 10.71 9.68
N PRO A 233 -10.30 11.27 9.65
CA PRO A 233 -9.14 10.56 9.17
C PRO A 233 -8.84 9.36 10.06
N SER A 234 -8.41 8.27 9.42
CA SER A 234 -8.10 7.01 10.09
C SER A 234 -6.97 7.16 11.11
N LEU A 235 -7.18 6.51 12.27
CA LEU A 235 -6.20 6.39 13.35
C LEU A 235 -4.90 5.71 12.89
N CYS A 236 -4.93 4.99 11.77
CA CYS A 236 -3.75 4.31 11.23
C CYS A 236 -2.63 5.27 10.82
N LEU A 237 -2.90 6.58 10.66
CA LEU A 237 -1.84 7.58 10.53
C LEU A 237 -0.85 7.57 11.71
N GLY A 238 -1.31 7.16 12.91
CA GLY A 238 -0.46 6.94 14.07
C GLY A 238 0.65 5.90 13.83
N SER A 239 0.50 4.99 12.85
CA SER A 239 1.54 4.04 12.46
C SER A 239 2.79 4.69 11.88
N LEU A 240 2.71 5.94 11.39
CA LEU A 240 3.84 6.69 10.85
C LEU A 240 4.72 7.32 11.93
N VAL A 241 4.13 7.60 13.10
CA VAL A 241 4.76 8.32 14.21
C VAL A 241 6.08 7.69 14.68
N PRO A 242 6.18 6.35 14.83
CA PRO A 242 7.41 5.71 15.29
C PRO A 242 8.64 5.96 14.42
N TYR A 243 8.44 6.31 13.14
CA TYR A 243 9.52 6.50 12.17
C TYR A 243 10.01 7.95 12.08
N ILE A 244 9.40 8.87 12.83
CA ILE A 244 9.78 10.29 12.77
C ILE A 244 10.88 10.58 13.80
N PRO A 245 12.03 11.14 13.39
CA PRO A 245 13.09 11.49 14.33
C PRO A 245 12.61 12.51 15.37
N THR A 246 12.81 12.22 16.65
CA THR A 246 12.31 13.05 17.76
C THR A 246 12.82 14.49 17.72
N LYS A 247 14.01 14.72 17.15
CA LYS A 247 14.59 16.06 16.95
C LYS A 247 13.80 16.96 15.99
N VAL A 248 12.94 16.37 15.15
CA VAL A 248 12.12 17.09 14.16
C VAL A 248 10.79 17.56 14.78
N ILE A 249 10.30 16.87 15.81
CA ILE A 249 9.00 17.13 16.45
C ILE A 249 8.84 18.60 16.88
N PRO A 250 9.79 19.20 17.64
CA PRO A 250 9.62 20.59 18.11
C PRO A 250 9.46 21.59 16.96
N LYS A 251 10.24 21.43 15.89
CA LYS A 251 10.19 22.31 14.72
C LYS A 251 8.84 22.20 14.00
N VAL A 252 8.32 20.99 13.84
CA VAL A 252 7.04 20.76 13.15
C VAL A 252 5.88 21.31 13.98
N VAL A 253 5.85 21.01 15.28
CA VAL A 253 4.82 21.52 16.20
C VAL A 253 4.86 23.04 16.26
N GLN A 254 6.05 23.65 16.38
CA GLN A 254 6.20 25.10 16.37
C GLN A 254 5.68 25.71 15.07
N ASN A 255 5.99 25.13 13.91
CA ASN A 255 5.48 25.61 12.63
C ASN A 255 3.95 25.62 12.59
N VAL A 256 3.30 24.55 13.09
CA VAL A 256 1.83 24.43 13.12
C VAL A 256 1.21 25.49 14.05
N ILE A 257 1.80 25.71 15.23
CA ILE A 257 1.25 26.66 16.21
C ILE A 257 1.44 28.11 15.77
N MET A 258 2.55 28.41 15.07
CA MET A 258 2.86 29.74 14.56
C MET A 258 2.20 30.05 13.21
N ASP A 259 1.60 29.05 12.55
CA ASP A 259 0.92 29.24 11.29
C ASP A 259 -0.41 30.00 11.50
N SER A 260 -0.44 31.25 11.03
CA SER A 260 -1.61 32.12 11.13
C SER A 260 -2.81 31.65 10.31
N SER A 261 -2.62 30.71 9.39
CA SER A 261 -3.72 30.13 8.60
C SER A 261 -4.50 29.05 9.37
N ILE A 262 -3.95 28.54 10.48
CA ILE A 262 -4.57 27.50 11.29
C ILE A 262 -5.32 28.15 12.45
N ASP A 263 -6.64 27.99 12.47
CA ASP A 263 -7.46 28.52 13.56
C ASP A 263 -7.38 27.64 14.83
N ASN A 264 -7.87 28.18 15.94
CA ASN A 264 -7.82 27.49 17.23
C ASN A 264 -8.64 26.19 17.23
N ASN A 265 -9.73 26.11 16.47
CA ASN A 265 -10.56 24.90 16.39
C ASN A 265 -9.80 23.78 15.66
N SER A 266 -9.12 24.11 14.57
CA SER A 266 -8.26 23.20 13.82
C SER A 266 -7.12 22.67 14.68
N MET A 267 -6.57 23.51 15.57
CA MET A 267 -5.57 23.08 16.55
C MET A 267 -6.15 22.14 17.62
N VAL A 268 -7.38 22.39 18.12
CA VAL A 268 -8.09 21.47 19.02
C VAL A 268 -8.27 20.12 18.33
N THR A 269 -8.79 20.10 17.10
CA THR A 269 -9.02 18.89 16.30
C THR A 269 -7.72 18.12 16.08
N ALA A 270 -6.64 18.80 15.68
CA ALA A 270 -5.34 18.17 15.47
C ALA A 270 -4.82 17.50 16.75
N LEU A 271 -4.87 18.20 17.89
CA LEU A 271 -4.39 17.65 19.16
C LEU A 271 -5.25 16.47 19.64
N GLN A 272 -6.57 16.55 19.49
CA GLN A 272 -7.47 15.42 19.81
C GLN A 272 -7.14 14.18 18.99
N ARG A 273 -6.91 14.33 17.67
CA ARG A 273 -6.55 13.21 16.79
C ARG A 273 -5.15 12.66 17.07
N ILE A 274 -4.19 13.50 17.49
CA ILE A 274 -2.88 13.03 17.97
C ILE A 274 -3.05 12.17 19.23
N ILE A 275 -3.92 12.57 20.15
CA ILE A 275 -4.23 11.76 21.35
C ILE A 275 -4.89 10.44 20.94
N ASP A 276 -5.75 10.45 19.92
CA ASP A 276 -6.40 9.23 19.41
C ASP A 276 -5.43 8.23 18.79
N TRP A 277 -4.24 8.67 18.36
CA TRP A 277 -3.19 7.74 17.95
C TRP A 277 -2.68 6.85 19.08
N LEU A 278 -2.93 7.17 20.36
CA LEU A 278 -2.67 6.26 21.48
C LEU A 278 -3.47 4.95 21.38
N LEU A 279 -4.60 4.97 20.67
CA LEU A 279 -5.42 3.78 20.42
C LEU A 279 -4.81 2.86 19.34
N TRP A 280 -3.81 3.32 18.59
CA TRP A 280 -3.17 2.50 17.56
C TRP A 280 -2.26 1.42 18.19
N PRO A 281 -2.48 0.11 17.91
CA PRO A 281 -1.87 -0.97 18.70
C PRO A 281 -0.34 -1.02 18.71
N THR A 282 0.32 -0.59 17.64
CA THR A 282 1.80 -0.62 17.51
C THR A 282 2.43 0.75 17.75
N THR A 283 1.66 1.72 18.21
CA THR A 283 2.13 3.09 18.35
C THR A 283 3.21 3.22 19.42
N ARG A 284 4.19 4.09 19.16
CA ARG A 284 5.26 4.46 20.08
C ARG A 284 5.58 5.92 19.85
N PHE A 285 6.06 6.61 20.88
CA PHE A 285 6.51 8.00 20.82
C PHE A 285 5.41 9.05 20.56
N VAL A 286 4.12 8.66 20.55
CA VAL A 286 3.00 9.60 20.49
C VAL A 286 3.00 10.54 21.70
N ASP A 287 3.42 10.04 22.86
CA ASP A 287 3.64 10.82 24.08
C ASP A 287 4.56 12.03 23.84
N LYS A 288 5.63 11.87 23.05
CA LYS A 288 6.55 12.96 22.72
C LYS A 288 5.89 14.03 21.86
N TRP A 289 5.05 13.63 20.91
CA TRP A 289 4.26 14.57 20.10
C TRP A 289 3.24 15.31 20.95
N MET A 290 2.51 14.60 21.80
CA MET A 290 1.52 15.18 22.70
C MET A 290 2.15 16.19 23.65
N ILE A 291 3.22 15.81 24.35
CA ILE A 291 3.90 16.67 25.32
C ILE A 291 4.44 17.93 24.64
N GLU A 292 5.11 17.81 23.50
CA GLU A 292 5.62 18.97 22.77
C GLU A 292 4.49 19.91 22.33
N PHE A 293 3.38 19.35 21.81
CA PHE A 293 2.22 20.15 21.41
C PHE A 293 1.59 20.91 22.59
N LEU A 294 1.41 20.23 23.72
CA LEU A 294 0.88 20.85 24.95
C LEU A 294 1.81 21.94 25.49
N GLN A 295 3.12 21.69 25.53
CA GLN A 295 4.13 22.65 26.02
C GLN A 295 4.17 23.90 25.14
N GLN A 296 4.15 23.74 23.81
CA GLN A 296 4.20 24.86 22.89
C GLN A 296 2.92 25.69 22.93
N LEU A 297 1.74 25.06 23.02
CA LEU A 297 0.48 25.76 23.22
C LEU A 297 0.47 26.56 24.53
N ALA A 298 1.00 26.00 25.61
CA ALA A 298 1.14 26.70 26.88
C ALA A 298 2.10 27.89 26.78
N ALA A 299 3.21 27.75 26.05
CA ALA A 299 4.19 28.82 25.83
C ALA A 299 3.58 30.02 25.07
N VAL A 300 2.65 29.78 24.14
CA VAL A 300 1.89 30.83 23.44
C VAL A 300 0.56 31.18 24.11
N GLN A 301 0.35 30.76 25.37
CA GLN A 301 -0.82 31.08 26.19
C GLN A 301 -2.18 30.66 25.59
N LYS A 302 -2.21 29.61 24.77
CA LYS A 302 -3.45 29.05 24.21
C LYS A 302 -4.16 28.11 25.20
N TYR A 303 -4.41 28.59 26.41
CA TYR A 303 -4.95 27.77 27.52
C TYR A 303 -6.38 27.24 27.26
N THR A 304 -7.21 27.97 26.52
CA THR A 304 -8.56 27.49 26.16
C THR A 304 -8.50 26.19 25.37
N ILE A 305 -7.54 26.05 24.43
CA ILE A 305 -7.33 24.82 23.68
C ILE A 305 -6.95 23.67 24.63
N LEU A 306 -6.01 23.93 25.54
CA LEU A 306 -5.55 22.94 26.51
C LEU A 306 -6.67 22.44 27.41
N ILE A 307 -7.51 23.35 27.93
CA ILE A 307 -8.66 23.01 28.76
C ILE A 307 -9.66 22.16 27.96
N THR A 308 -10.10 22.64 26.79
CA THR A 308 -11.06 21.91 25.95
C THR A 308 -10.58 20.52 25.57
N VAL A 309 -9.30 20.37 25.19
CA VAL A 309 -8.77 19.06 24.85
C VAL A 309 -8.71 18.14 26.07
N THR A 310 -8.28 18.67 27.22
CA THR A 310 -8.20 17.89 28.47
C THR A 310 -9.58 17.39 28.89
N GLU A 311 -10.59 18.26 28.90
CA GLU A 311 -11.98 17.89 29.22
C GLU A 311 -12.52 16.80 28.29
N ASN A 312 -12.13 16.81 27.02
CA ASN A 312 -12.63 15.85 26.02
C ASN A 312 -11.88 14.51 25.99
N LYS A 313 -10.62 14.46 26.44
CA LYS A 313 -9.74 13.30 26.20
C LYS A 313 -9.10 12.70 27.46
N VAL A 314 -9.24 13.33 28.64
CA VAL A 314 -8.58 12.84 29.86
C VAL A 314 -8.99 11.41 30.25
N ASP A 315 -10.26 11.03 30.06
CA ASP A 315 -10.74 9.68 30.40
C ASP A 315 -10.21 8.60 29.46
N GLN A 316 -9.77 8.97 28.26
CA GLN A 316 -9.19 8.06 27.27
C GLN A 316 -7.72 7.72 27.58
N VAL A 317 -6.99 8.67 28.17
CA VAL A 317 -5.54 8.60 28.43
C VAL A 317 -5.26 7.87 29.75
#